data_AF-A0A7K0Z8D7-F1
#
_entry.id   AF-A0A7K0Z8D7-F1
#
_cell.length_a   1.000
_cell.length_b   1.000
_cell.length_c   1.000
_cell.angle_alpha   90.00
_cell.angle_beta   90.00
_cell.angle_gamma   90.00
#
_symmetry.space_group_name_H-M   'P 1'
#
loop_
_entity.id
_entity.type
_entity.pdbx_description
1 polymer ?
#
loop_
_entity_poly.entity_id
_entity_poly.type
_entity_poly.pdbx_seq_one_letter_code
_entity_poly.pdbx_strand_id
1 'polypeptide(L)'
;MLRKVSTLSIAGALIAGMLLSTPAYAAVSNGSTCTVVNKTTKVGGFTYKCVTAVKTSVVLDKTTPSKKSISYIPASAKTKNAKKYYLAADCISEASSYLKSTKELASIEAATKKALADIDVQIAAQTKASTTAAAQIEALTQQNANLETKIVEQTSLITVAETQAADLSAKIAKVTKEIEDFTAILDKSKADLKALEADTANKTKNATAITSLKTAVSKLSTAITAIKTARASSNMQLQSVNSSVNKYKSTILQLKGTIAKNSSTIDTAKNIGETVQTLNNTKVKTAKDLQDAKDEITRQKTNRDLLCVAGA
;
A
#
# COMPACT_ATOMS: atom_id res chain seq x y z
N MET A 1 10.72 10.11 6.60
CA MET A 1 11.94 10.64 7.25
C MET A 1 11.84 10.37 8.74
N LEU A 2 12.53 9.36 9.27
CA LEU A 2 12.60 9.11 10.72
C LEU A 2 14.05 8.77 11.08
N ARG A 3 14.59 9.63 11.94
CA ARG A 3 15.98 9.72 12.37
C ARG A 3 16.35 8.55 13.30
N LYS A 4 17.52 7.97 13.01
CA LYS A 4 18.55 7.47 13.96
C LYS A 4 18.03 6.77 15.22
N VAL A 5 17.96 5.43 15.16
CA VAL A 5 18.04 4.57 16.36
C VAL A 5 19.48 4.07 16.42
N SER A 6 20.26 4.68 17.31
CA SER A 6 21.67 4.35 17.55
C SER A 6 21.74 3.05 18.34
N THR A 7 22.29 2.00 17.74
CA THR A 7 22.65 0.73 18.37
C THR A 7 23.81 0.93 19.34
N LEU A 8 23.58 0.74 20.64
CA LEU A 8 24.64 0.60 21.64
C LEU A 8 25.00 -0.89 21.78
N SER A 9 26.12 -1.29 21.19
CA SER A 9 26.79 -2.55 21.44
C SER A 9 27.88 -2.33 22.49
N ILE A 10 27.77 -2.99 23.65
CA ILE A 10 28.84 -3.01 24.66
C ILE A 10 29.63 -4.30 24.48
N ALA A 11 30.87 -4.12 24.03
CA ALA A 11 31.88 -5.14 23.87
C ALA A 11 32.40 -5.63 25.23
N GLY A 12 32.50 -6.96 25.41
CA GLY A 12 33.20 -7.59 26.52
C GLY A 12 34.69 -7.72 26.20
N ALA A 13 35.55 -7.21 27.07
CA ALA A 13 37.00 -7.37 27.00
C ALA A 13 37.52 -8.18 28.20
N LEU A 14 38.50 -9.03 27.90
CA LEU A 14 39.28 -9.97 28.72
C LEU A 14 39.95 -9.36 29.98
N ILE A 15 40.41 -10.23 30.90
CA ILE A 15 41.84 -10.43 31.24
C ILE A 15 42.03 -11.66 32.17
N ALA A 16 43.12 -12.40 31.94
CA ALA A 16 43.61 -13.56 32.67
C ALA A 16 44.82 -13.26 33.57
N GLY A 17 44.99 -14.04 34.64
CA GLY A 17 46.29 -14.52 35.19
C GLY A 17 47.02 -13.70 36.27
N MET A 18 47.23 -14.29 37.46
CA MET A 18 48.54 -14.69 38.04
C MET A 18 48.49 -14.93 39.57
N LEU A 19 49.25 -15.95 40.01
CA LEU A 19 49.51 -16.41 41.38
C LEU A 19 50.44 -15.46 42.17
N LEU A 20 50.34 -15.45 43.51
CA LEU A 20 51.43 -15.63 44.51
C LEU A 20 50.93 -15.48 45.96
N SER A 21 51.74 -16.00 46.89
CA SER A 21 51.55 -16.50 48.27
C SER A 21 51.00 -15.55 49.37
N THR A 22 50.48 -16.18 50.43
CA THR A 22 49.86 -15.59 51.64
C THR A 22 50.84 -15.45 52.83
N PRO A 23 50.55 -14.53 53.76
CA PRO A 23 50.67 -14.81 55.18
C PRO A 23 49.29 -14.82 55.86
N ALA A 24 49.19 -15.59 56.94
CA ALA A 24 47.96 -15.90 57.66
C ALA A 24 47.29 -14.64 58.25
N TYR A 25 46.14 -14.28 57.69
CA TYR A 25 45.11 -13.47 58.33
C TYR A 25 43.84 -14.32 58.41
N ALA A 26 43.03 -14.12 59.46
CA ALA A 26 41.71 -14.73 59.60
C ALA A 26 40.97 -14.65 58.25
N ALA A 27 40.39 -15.77 57.80
CA ALA A 27 39.77 -15.88 56.49
C ALA A 27 38.73 -14.77 56.29
N VAL A 28 39.11 -13.70 55.57
CA VAL A 28 38.22 -12.62 55.19
C VAL A 28 37.41 -13.13 54.03
N SER A 29 36.09 -13.07 54.16
CA SER A 29 35.12 -13.40 53.13
C SER A 29 34.03 -12.35 53.09
N ASN A 30 33.15 -12.44 52.09
CA ASN A 30 31.96 -11.61 52.05
C ASN A 30 31.15 -11.72 53.36
N GLY A 31 31.00 -10.58 54.05
CA GLY A 31 30.27 -10.50 55.31
C GLY A 31 31.11 -10.58 56.58
N SER A 32 32.44 -10.71 56.49
CA SER A 32 33.32 -10.50 57.64
C SER A 32 33.21 -9.05 58.12
N THR A 33 32.98 -8.83 59.42
CA THR A 33 32.87 -7.46 59.96
C THR A 33 34.18 -6.70 59.88
N CYS A 34 34.11 -5.38 59.73
CA CYS A 34 35.28 -4.51 59.65
C CYS A 34 35.01 -3.15 60.30
N THR A 35 36.07 -2.46 60.73
CA THR A 35 35.95 -1.18 61.47
C THR A 35 36.28 0.04 60.61
N VAL A 36 37.28 -0.08 59.72
CA VAL A 36 37.80 1.01 58.89
C VAL A 36 37.32 0.85 57.45
N VAL A 37 36.42 1.76 57.02
CA VAL A 37 35.89 1.79 55.64
C VAL A 37 37.02 2.06 54.66
N ASN A 38 36.93 1.47 53.47
CA ASN A 38 37.92 1.49 52.39
C ASN A 38 39.22 0.73 52.67
N LYS A 39 39.39 0.13 53.85
CA LYS A 39 40.52 -0.80 54.07
C LYS A 39 40.39 -1.99 53.12
N THR A 40 41.46 -2.28 52.39
CA THR A 40 41.54 -3.41 51.46
C THR A 40 42.38 -4.54 52.03
N THR A 41 42.07 -5.78 51.68
CA THR A 41 42.83 -6.98 52.06
C THR A 41 42.74 -8.01 50.94
N LYS A 42 43.78 -8.82 50.74
CA LYS A 42 43.80 -9.89 49.73
C LYS A 42 43.78 -11.24 50.42
N VAL A 43 42.88 -12.13 50.00
CA VAL A 43 42.75 -13.50 50.51
C VAL A 43 42.37 -14.41 49.35
N GLY A 44 43.10 -15.53 49.17
CA GLY A 44 42.77 -16.54 48.16
C GLY A 44 42.75 -16.03 46.71
N GLY A 45 43.54 -15.01 46.38
CA GLY A 45 43.55 -14.38 45.05
C GLY A 45 42.50 -13.28 44.84
N PHE A 46 41.54 -13.13 45.76
CA PHE A 46 40.49 -12.11 45.69
C PHE A 46 40.86 -10.87 46.51
N THR A 47 40.43 -9.70 46.03
CA THR A 47 40.58 -8.43 46.76
C THR A 47 39.29 -8.09 47.47
N TYR A 48 39.35 -7.91 48.79
CA TYR A 48 38.23 -7.49 49.62
C TYR A 48 38.40 -6.04 50.05
N LYS A 49 37.29 -5.31 50.16
CA LYS A 49 37.25 -3.93 50.64
C LYS A 49 36.18 -3.79 51.71
N CYS A 50 36.53 -3.15 52.82
CA CYS A 50 35.57 -2.81 53.88
C CYS A 50 34.62 -1.73 53.38
N VAL A 51 33.34 -2.06 53.25
CA VAL A 51 32.29 -1.14 52.79
C VAL A 51 31.07 -1.22 53.70
N THR A 52 30.16 -0.26 53.54
CA THR A 52 28.85 -0.33 54.18
C THR A 52 27.93 -1.19 53.34
N ALA A 53 27.30 -2.19 53.94
CA ALA A 53 26.45 -3.15 53.25
C ALA A 53 25.29 -3.64 54.13
N VAL A 54 24.25 -4.16 53.47
CA VAL A 54 23.07 -4.74 54.12
C VAL A 54 23.07 -6.25 53.91
N LYS A 55 22.90 -6.98 55.01
CA LYS A 55 22.67 -8.43 54.98
C LYS A 55 21.28 -8.70 54.41
N THR A 56 21.23 -9.39 53.28
CA THR A 56 20.01 -9.65 52.52
C THR A 56 19.86 -11.14 52.25
N SER A 57 18.64 -11.65 52.33
CA SER A 57 18.33 -13.02 51.95
C SER A 57 17.96 -13.06 50.47
N VAL A 58 18.71 -13.82 49.67
CA VAL A 58 18.54 -13.92 48.22
C VAL A 58 18.31 -15.36 47.80
N VAL A 59 17.61 -15.55 46.68
CA VAL A 59 17.45 -16.84 46.03
C VAL A 59 18.39 -16.86 44.82
N LEU A 60 19.38 -17.76 44.83
CA LEU A 60 20.38 -17.87 43.77
C LEU A 60 19.97 -18.91 42.71
N ASP A 61 19.26 -19.95 43.14
CA ASP A 61 18.73 -21.00 42.27
C ASP A 61 17.20 -20.87 42.17
N LYS A 62 16.73 -20.53 40.98
CA LYS A 62 15.30 -20.37 40.69
C LYS A 62 14.54 -21.69 40.65
N THR A 63 15.24 -22.83 40.52
CA THR A 63 14.62 -24.16 40.55
C THR A 63 14.34 -24.65 41.98
N THR A 64 14.99 -24.06 42.97
CA THR A 64 14.76 -24.34 44.40
C THR A 64 14.50 -23.05 45.21
N PRO A 65 13.40 -22.32 44.95
CA PRO A 65 13.15 -20.99 45.51
C PRO A 65 12.99 -20.93 47.05
N SER A 66 12.82 -22.08 47.70
CA SER A 66 12.82 -22.22 49.16
C SER A 66 14.23 -22.13 49.78
N LYS A 67 15.30 -22.35 49.00
CA LYS A 67 16.68 -22.23 49.46
C LYS A 67 17.13 -20.78 49.35
N LYS A 68 17.36 -20.15 50.51
CA LYS A 68 17.84 -18.77 50.59
C LYS A 68 19.30 -18.74 51.00
N SER A 69 20.09 -18.00 50.23
CA SER A 69 21.46 -17.64 50.58
C SER A 69 21.49 -16.27 51.24
N ILE A 70 22.53 -16.03 52.04
CA ILE A 70 22.79 -14.71 52.61
C ILE A 70 23.77 -14.01 51.68
N SER A 71 23.40 -12.85 51.16
CA SER A 71 24.31 -11.95 50.44
C SER A 71 24.44 -10.62 51.18
N TYR A 72 25.61 -10.00 51.07
CA TYR A 72 25.90 -8.70 51.66
C TYR A 72 26.03 -7.69 50.54
N ILE A 73 25.01 -6.83 50.38
CA ILE A 73 24.91 -5.91 49.25
C ILE A 73 25.41 -4.52 49.66
N PRO A 74 26.34 -3.90 48.91
CA PRO A 74 26.78 -2.52 49.17
C PRO A 74 25.60 -1.55 49.29
N ALA A 75 25.65 -0.69 50.30
CA ALA A 75 24.56 0.22 50.62
C ALA A 75 25.07 1.53 51.23
N SER A 76 24.20 2.54 51.24
CA SER A 76 24.49 3.80 51.94
C SER A 76 24.49 3.59 53.45
N ALA A 77 25.25 4.40 54.19
CA ALA A 77 25.23 4.38 55.65
C ALA A 77 23.88 4.74 56.27
N LYS A 78 23.00 5.40 55.50
CA LYS A 78 21.63 5.75 55.90
C LYS A 78 20.65 4.60 55.66
N THR A 79 21.05 3.53 54.97
CA THR A 79 20.17 2.40 54.69
C THR A 79 19.91 1.63 55.98
N LYS A 80 18.64 1.30 56.26
CA LYS A 80 18.24 0.52 57.45
C LYS A 80 19.03 -0.79 57.51
N ASN A 81 19.55 -1.12 58.69
CA ASN A 81 20.36 -2.32 58.96
C ASN A 81 21.73 -2.36 58.26
N ALA A 82 22.19 -1.26 57.67
CA ALA A 82 23.52 -1.22 57.07
C ALA A 82 24.61 -1.27 58.15
N LYS A 83 25.60 -2.15 57.95
CA LYS A 83 26.78 -2.30 58.81
C LYS A 83 28.04 -2.38 57.94
N LYS A 84 29.21 -2.36 58.57
CA LYS A 84 30.49 -2.42 57.87
C LYS A 84 30.94 -3.88 57.70
N TYR A 85 31.14 -4.29 56.46
CA TYR A 85 31.56 -5.63 56.07
C TYR A 85 32.66 -5.58 55.02
N TYR A 86 33.58 -6.54 55.03
CA TYR A 86 34.42 -6.82 53.87
C TYR A 86 33.57 -7.47 52.78
N LEU A 87 33.68 -6.94 51.56
CA LEU A 87 33.11 -7.52 50.35
C LEU A 87 34.17 -7.60 49.25
N ALA A 88 34.06 -8.61 48.40
CA ALA A 88 34.88 -8.74 47.20
C ALA A 88 34.74 -7.50 46.32
N ALA A 89 35.85 -7.04 45.73
CA ALA A 89 35.88 -5.88 44.85
C ALA A 89 34.94 -6.04 43.65
N ASP A 90 34.82 -7.27 43.11
CA ASP A 90 33.94 -7.59 41.99
C ASP A 90 32.46 -7.47 42.39
N CYS A 91 32.08 -7.90 43.60
CA CYS A 91 30.74 -7.67 44.15
C CYS A 91 30.42 -6.17 44.24
N ILE A 92 31.37 -5.35 44.69
CA ILE A 92 31.20 -3.90 44.82
C ILE A 92 31.03 -3.24 43.43
N SER A 93 31.86 -3.66 42.47
CA SER A 93 31.81 -3.16 41.09
C SER A 93 30.49 -3.53 40.41
N GLU A 94 30.10 -4.81 40.46
CA GLU A 94 28.87 -5.32 39.85
C GLU A 94 27.62 -4.71 40.51
N ALA A 95 27.61 -4.53 41.84
CA ALA A 95 26.50 -3.87 42.52
C ALA A 95 26.32 -2.41 42.09
N SER A 96 27.43 -1.71 41.86
CA SER A 96 27.42 -0.32 41.38
C SER A 96 26.94 -0.25 39.93
N SER A 97 27.41 -1.17 39.08
CA SER A 97 26.97 -1.32 37.69
C SER A 97 25.47 -1.59 37.61
N TYR A 98 24.97 -2.58 38.35
CA TYR A 98 23.54 -2.91 38.44
C TYR A 98 22.68 -1.71 38.88
N LEU A 99 23.12 -0.96 39.90
CA LEU A 99 22.39 0.23 40.38
C LEU A 99 22.30 1.33 39.32
N LYS A 100 23.33 1.46 38.47
CA LYS A 100 23.31 2.39 37.34
C LYS A 100 22.34 1.89 36.26
N SER A 101 22.49 0.64 35.84
CA SER A 101 21.68 0.07 34.75
C SER A 101 20.20 -0.05 35.11
N THR A 102 19.84 -0.26 36.38
CA THR A 102 18.44 -0.22 36.85
C THR A 102 17.82 1.17 36.76
N LYS A 103 18.56 2.24 37.05
CA LYS A 103 18.08 3.61 36.88
C LYS A 103 17.88 3.96 35.41
N GLU A 104 18.83 3.54 34.57
CA GLU A 104 18.73 3.71 33.11
C GLU A 104 17.54 2.94 32.54
N LEU A 105 17.31 1.69 32.99
CA LEU A 105 16.14 0.89 32.60
C LEU A 105 14.82 1.59 32.93
N ALA A 106 14.67 2.17 34.12
CA ALA A 106 13.45 2.90 34.48
C ALA A 106 13.16 4.08 33.54
N SER A 107 14.21 4.80 33.13
CA SER A 107 14.09 5.88 32.13
C SER A 107 13.71 5.33 30.75
N ILE A 108 14.32 4.22 30.34
CA ILE A 108 14.03 3.55 29.06
C ILE A 108 12.60 3.00 29.04
N GLU A 109 12.13 2.38 30.12
CA GLU A 109 10.76 1.87 30.27
C GLU A 109 9.73 2.97 30.09
N ALA A 110 9.92 4.11 30.75
CA ALA A 110 9.02 5.25 30.65
C ALA A 110 8.98 5.80 29.21
N ALA A 111 10.14 5.99 28.58
CA ALA A 111 10.24 6.47 27.20
C ALA A 111 9.62 5.49 26.20
N THR A 112 9.90 4.19 26.34
CA THR A 112 9.37 3.13 25.47
C THR A 112 7.86 2.97 25.62
N LYS A 113 7.32 3.03 26.85
CA LYS A 113 5.87 2.99 27.07
C LYS A 113 5.17 4.14 26.35
N LYS A 114 5.73 5.35 26.40
CA LYS A 114 5.22 6.49 25.64
C LYS A 114 5.30 6.25 24.13
N ALA A 115 6.44 5.78 23.63
CA ALA A 115 6.61 5.50 22.21
C ALA A 115 5.64 4.44 21.69
N LEU A 116 5.39 3.38 22.47
CA LEU A 116 4.40 2.34 22.12
C LEU A 116 2.97 2.92 22.07
N ALA A 117 2.61 3.79 23.00
CA ALA A 117 1.31 4.47 22.97
C ALA A 117 1.18 5.40 21.75
N ASP A 118 2.23 6.12 21.39
CA ASP A 118 2.27 6.96 20.19
C ASP A 118 2.16 6.12 18.89
N ILE A 119 2.75 4.92 18.87
CA ILE A 119 2.61 3.96 17.76
C ILE A 119 1.16 3.42 17.69
N ASP A 120 0.52 3.14 18.83
CA ASP A 120 -0.88 2.67 18.86
C ASP A 120 -1.86 3.70 18.29
N VAL A 121 -1.66 4.97 18.61
CA VAL A 121 -2.43 6.08 18.02
C VAL A 121 -2.22 6.13 16.50
N GLN A 122 -0.99 5.99 16.03
CA GLN A 122 -0.67 5.97 14.59
C GLN A 122 -1.30 4.77 13.88
N ILE A 123 -1.24 3.57 14.48
CA ILE A 123 -1.88 2.36 13.94
C ILE A 123 -3.39 2.59 13.83
N ALA A 124 -4.05 3.09 14.87
CA ALA A 124 -5.49 3.33 14.84
C ALA A 124 -5.88 4.33 13.74
N ALA A 125 -5.13 5.42 13.61
CA ALA A 125 -5.35 6.41 12.55
C ALA A 125 -5.14 5.82 11.15
N GLN A 126 -4.07 5.06 10.95
CA GLN A 126 -3.74 4.46 9.66
C GLN A 126 -4.69 3.32 9.29
N THR A 127 -5.17 2.54 10.25
CA THR A 127 -6.21 1.52 10.04
C THR A 127 -7.51 2.17 9.55
N LYS A 128 -7.92 3.29 10.15
CA LYS A 128 -9.10 4.04 9.69
C LYS A 128 -8.92 4.53 8.25
N ALA A 129 -7.76 5.10 7.93
CA ALA A 129 -7.44 5.52 6.57
C ALA A 129 -7.45 4.34 5.58
N SER A 130 -6.92 3.18 5.99
CA SER A 130 -6.93 1.94 5.20
C SER A 130 -8.34 1.45 4.91
N THR A 131 -9.24 1.46 5.90
CA THR A 131 -10.65 1.09 5.69
C THR A 131 -11.35 2.06 4.72
N THR A 132 -11.11 3.37 4.85
CA THR A 132 -11.65 4.35 3.90
C THR A 132 -11.12 4.13 2.49
N ALA A 133 -9.82 3.87 2.34
CA ALA A 133 -9.20 3.57 1.05
C ALA A 133 -9.77 2.29 0.44
N ALA A 134 -9.97 1.23 1.23
CA ALA A 134 -10.58 -0.02 0.77
C ALA A 134 -12.01 0.20 0.24
N ALA A 135 -12.84 0.96 0.96
CA ALA A 135 -14.19 1.30 0.50
C ALA A 135 -14.17 2.12 -0.80
N GLN A 136 -13.23 3.05 -0.95
CA GLN A 136 -13.05 3.81 -2.20
C GLN A 136 -12.60 2.92 -3.35
N ILE A 137 -11.67 1.99 -3.11
CA ILE A 137 -11.23 1.02 -4.12
C ILE A 137 -12.41 0.18 -4.59
N GLU A 138 -13.23 -0.33 -3.68
CA GLU A 138 -14.41 -1.13 -4.01
C GLU A 138 -15.40 -0.33 -4.86
N ALA A 139 -15.73 0.90 -4.44
CA ALA A 139 -16.63 1.78 -5.18
C ALA A 139 -16.13 2.11 -6.60
N LEU A 140 -14.83 2.45 -6.74
CA LEU A 140 -14.24 2.73 -8.05
C LEU A 140 -14.13 1.48 -8.93
N THR A 141 -13.88 0.31 -8.33
CA THR A 141 -13.86 -0.97 -9.03
C THR A 141 -15.24 -1.29 -9.61
N GLN A 142 -16.30 -1.13 -8.80
CA GLN A 142 -17.67 -1.31 -9.28
C GLN A 142 -18.06 -0.28 -10.34
N GLN A 143 -17.63 0.98 -10.16
CA GLN A 143 -17.85 2.01 -11.17
C GLN A 143 -17.17 1.65 -12.50
N ASN A 144 -15.93 1.15 -12.47
CA ASN A 144 -15.22 0.70 -13.67
C ASN A 144 -15.93 -0.47 -14.35
N ALA A 145 -16.37 -1.47 -13.61
CA ALA A 145 -17.16 -2.58 -14.18
C ALA A 145 -18.43 -2.07 -14.90
N ASN A 146 -19.15 -1.13 -14.28
CA ASN A 146 -20.33 -0.51 -14.89
C ASN A 146 -19.99 0.29 -16.16
N LEU A 147 -18.85 0.99 -16.17
CA LEU A 147 -18.36 1.73 -17.34
C LEU A 147 -17.95 0.79 -18.47
N GLU A 148 -17.35 -0.36 -18.15
CA GLU A 148 -17.02 -1.41 -19.12
C GLU A 148 -18.28 -1.98 -19.78
N THR A 149 -19.35 -2.26 -19.03
CA THR A 149 -20.64 -2.65 -19.60
C THR A 149 -21.18 -1.60 -20.56
N LYS A 150 -21.14 -0.32 -20.18
CA LYS A 150 -21.56 0.78 -21.08
C LYS A 150 -20.72 0.86 -22.35
N ILE A 151 -19.42 0.60 -22.27
CA ILE A 151 -18.55 0.54 -23.45
C ILE A 151 -18.99 -0.61 -24.38
N VAL A 152 -19.31 -1.78 -23.82
CA VAL A 152 -19.81 -2.92 -24.60
C VAL A 152 -21.12 -2.57 -25.30
N GLU A 153 -22.08 -1.99 -24.57
CA GLU A 153 -23.37 -1.55 -25.14
C GLU A 153 -23.18 -0.54 -26.28
N GLN A 154 -22.35 0.48 -26.09
CA GLN A 154 -22.03 1.48 -27.12
C GLN A 154 -21.32 0.85 -28.32
N THR A 155 -20.46 -0.15 -28.09
CA THR A 155 -19.78 -0.90 -29.16
C THR A 155 -20.79 -1.68 -29.99
N SER A 156 -21.77 -2.33 -29.36
CA SER A 156 -22.85 -3.01 -30.08
C SER A 156 -23.70 -2.05 -30.93
N LEU A 157 -24.00 -0.85 -30.40
CA LEU A 157 -24.71 0.18 -31.16
C LEU A 157 -23.92 0.67 -32.38
N ILE A 158 -22.59 0.78 -32.27
CA ILE A 158 -21.71 1.08 -33.42
C ILE A 158 -21.84 0.00 -34.49
N THR A 159 -21.74 -1.28 -34.13
CA THR A 159 -21.84 -2.39 -35.09
C THR A 159 -23.17 -2.37 -35.85
N VAL A 160 -24.28 -2.13 -35.15
CA VAL A 160 -25.61 -2.00 -35.76
C VAL A 160 -25.66 -0.80 -36.72
N ALA A 161 -25.16 0.36 -36.30
CA ALA A 161 -25.14 1.56 -37.11
C ALA A 161 -24.23 1.44 -38.35
N GLU A 162 -23.06 0.81 -38.22
CA GLU A 162 -22.15 0.53 -39.35
C GLU A 162 -22.79 -0.45 -40.36
N THR A 163 -23.54 -1.44 -39.88
CA THR A 163 -24.34 -2.34 -40.75
C THR A 163 -25.41 -1.57 -41.51
N GLN A 164 -26.16 -0.69 -40.84
CA GLN A 164 -27.17 0.16 -41.48
C GLN A 164 -26.55 1.12 -42.50
N ALA A 165 -25.39 1.71 -42.19
CA ALA A 165 -24.67 2.59 -43.09
C ALA A 165 -24.21 1.86 -44.37
N ALA A 166 -23.72 0.62 -44.24
CA ALA A 166 -23.33 -0.21 -45.38
C ALA A 166 -24.53 -0.53 -46.29
N ASP A 167 -25.67 -0.94 -45.72
CA ASP A 167 -26.89 -1.22 -46.47
C ASP A 167 -27.42 0.02 -47.19
N LEU A 168 -27.49 1.17 -46.52
CA LEU A 168 -27.88 2.44 -47.13
C LEU A 168 -26.94 2.83 -48.27
N SER A 169 -25.62 2.70 -48.06
CA SER A 169 -24.62 3.00 -49.09
C SER A 169 -24.80 2.13 -50.33
N ALA A 170 -25.06 0.83 -50.15
CA ALA A 170 -25.33 -0.09 -51.26
C ALA A 170 -26.62 0.27 -52.01
N LYS A 171 -27.70 0.58 -51.29
CA LYS A 171 -28.97 1.02 -51.89
C LYS A 171 -28.81 2.32 -52.67
N ILE A 172 -28.09 3.31 -52.13
CA ILE A 172 -27.81 4.59 -52.80
C ILE A 172 -27.01 4.35 -54.09
N ALA A 173 -26.00 3.49 -54.07
CA ALA A 173 -25.20 3.16 -55.26
C ALA A 173 -26.06 2.53 -56.35
N LYS A 174 -26.91 1.55 -55.99
CA LYS A 174 -27.84 0.91 -56.92
C LYS A 174 -28.82 1.91 -57.54
N VAL A 175 -29.49 2.71 -56.71
CA VAL A 175 -30.46 3.72 -57.17
C VAL A 175 -29.78 4.80 -58.02
N THR A 176 -28.52 5.15 -57.72
CA THR A 176 -27.74 6.08 -58.55
C THR A 176 -27.56 5.52 -59.96
N LYS A 177 -27.22 4.24 -60.07
CA LYS A 177 -27.06 3.58 -61.37
C LYS A 177 -28.38 3.52 -62.16
N GLU A 178 -29.47 3.17 -61.50
CA GLU A 178 -30.82 3.18 -62.10
C GLU A 178 -31.22 4.57 -62.60
N ILE A 179 -30.93 5.63 -61.84
CA ILE A 179 -31.16 7.02 -62.27
C ILE A 179 -30.37 7.35 -63.54
N GLU A 180 -29.10 6.96 -63.62
CA GLU A 180 -28.24 7.19 -64.79
C GLU A 180 -28.79 6.47 -66.02
N ASP A 181 -29.13 5.19 -65.89
CA ASP A 181 -29.63 4.37 -66.97
C ASP A 181 -30.99 4.89 -67.49
N PHE A 182 -31.91 5.25 -66.59
CA PHE A 182 -33.19 5.85 -66.99
C PHE A 182 -33.04 7.25 -67.59
N THR A 183 -32.07 8.03 -67.13
CA THR A 183 -31.78 9.36 -67.70
C THR A 183 -31.30 9.20 -69.16
N ALA A 184 -30.41 8.24 -69.43
CA ALA A 184 -29.95 7.97 -70.79
C ALA A 184 -31.11 7.52 -71.72
N ILE A 185 -32.00 6.65 -71.24
CA ILE A 185 -33.20 6.23 -71.98
C ILE A 185 -34.12 7.42 -72.26
N LEU A 186 -34.34 8.29 -71.27
CA LEU A 186 -35.17 9.48 -71.43
C LEU A 186 -34.60 10.43 -72.49
N ASP A 187 -33.29 10.68 -72.45
CA ASP A 187 -32.64 11.59 -73.39
C ASP A 187 -32.69 11.06 -74.82
N LYS A 188 -32.46 9.75 -75.01
CA LYS A 188 -32.67 9.11 -76.32
C LYS A 188 -34.13 9.18 -76.77
N SER A 189 -35.08 8.90 -75.89
CA SER A 189 -36.51 8.97 -76.21
C SER A 189 -36.96 10.38 -76.61
N LYS A 190 -36.41 11.42 -75.96
CA LYS A 190 -36.65 12.82 -76.33
C LYS A 190 -36.07 13.15 -77.71
N ALA A 191 -34.85 12.68 -78.01
CA ALA A 191 -34.22 12.90 -79.31
C ALA A 191 -35.00 12.21 -80.43
N ASP A 192 -35.38 10.94 -80.24
CA ASP A 192 -36.14 10.16 -81.21
C ASP A 192 -37.54 10.78 -81.42
N LEU A 193 -38.21 11.25 -80.36
CA LEU A 193 -39.49 11.98 -80.46
C LEU A 193 -39.36 13.26 -81.28
N LYS A 194 -38.29 14.05 -81.05
CA LYS A 194 -38.03 15.29 -81.81
C LYS A 194 -37.82 15.01 -83.29
N ALA A 195 -37.14 13.92 -83.64
CA ALA A 195 -36.98 13.50 -85.04
C ALA A 195 -38.32 13.12 -85.68
N LEU A 196 -39.17 12.35 -84.98
CA LEU A 196 -40.50 11.99 -85.46
C LEU A 196 -41.42 13.21 -85.66
N GLU A 197 -41.29 14.23 -84.80
CA GLU A 197 -42.05 15.49 -84.90
C GLU A 197 -41.56 16.42 -86.02
N ALA A 198 -40.30 16.26 -86.47
CA ALA A 198 -39.71 17.05 -87.55
C ALA A 198 -40.10 16.52 -88.95
N ASP A 199 -40.37 15.22 -89.07
CA ASP A 199 -40.91 14.62 -90.29
C ASP A 199 -42.40 14.94 -90.43
N THR A 200 -42.73 15.91 -91.29
CA THR A 200 -44.09 16.42 -91.48
C THR A 200 -45.08 15.36 -92.01
N ALA A 201 -44.61 14.44 -92.85
CA ALA A 201 -45.44 13.37 -93.41
C ALA A 201 -45.77 12.32 -92.34
N ASN A 202 -44.76 11.94 -91.55
CA ASN A 202 -44.93 11.04 -90.41
C ASN A 202 -45.79 11.65 -89.31
N LYS A 203 -45.56 12.93 -88.98
CA LYS A 203 -46.33 13.67 -87.96
C LYS A 203 -47.82 13.68 -88.25
N THR A 204 -48.20 13.83 -89.51
CA THR A 204 -49.62 13.83 -89.92
C THR A 204 -50.22 12.42 -89.83
N LYS A 205 -49.51 11.39 -90.31
CA LYS A 205 -49.99 10.00 -90.29
C LYS A 205 -50.08 9.40 -88.88
N ASN A 206 -49.15 9.74 -88.00
CA ASN A 206 -48.95 9.09 -86.69
C ASN A 206 -49.23 10.01 -85.50
N ALA A 207 -50.04 11.07 -85.67
CA ALA A 207 -50.26 12.13 -84.67
C ALA A 207 -50.66 11.60 -83.27
N THR A 208 -51.57 10.63 -83.20
CA THR A 208 -52.03 10.03 -81.92
C THR A 208 -50.91 9.28 -81.21
N ALA A 209 -50.10 8.50 -81.94
CA ALA A 209 -48.98 7.75 -81.38
C ALA A 209 -47.89 8.70 -80.85
N ILE A 210 -47.57 9.77 -81.59
CA ILE A 210 -46.62 10.80 -81.16
C ILE A 210 -47.10 11.49 -79.87
N THR A 211 -48.39 11.80 -79.75
CA THR A 211 -48.97 12.40 -78.53
C THR A 211 -48.86 11.48 -77.31
N SER A 212 -49.11 10.19 -77.50
CA SER A 212 -48.94 9.17 -76.46
C SER A 212 -47.47 9.04 -76.02
N LEU A 213 -46.53 9.03 -76.98
CA LEU A 213 -45.09 9.01 -76.71
C LEU A 213 -44.64 10.25 -75.92
N LYS A 214 -45.10 11.44 -76.32
CA LYS A 214 -44.83 12.70 -75.60
C LYS A 214 -45.30 12.62 -74.14
N THR A 215 -46.49 12.07 -73.92
CA THR A 215 -47.03 11.86 -72.58
C THR A 215 -46.18 10.87 -71.78
N ALA A 216 -45.75 9.76 -72.39
CA ALA A 216 -44.87 8.78 -71.75
C ALA A 216 -43.51 9.36 -71.37
N VAL A 217 -42.88 10.14 -72.26
CA VAL A 217 -41.61 10.86 -72.01
C VAL A 217 -41.75 11.82 -70.83
N SER A 218 -42.86 12.57 -70.76
CA SER A 218 -43.16 13.45 -69.61
C SER A 218 -43.28 12.67 -68.30
N LYS A 219 -44.03 11.57 -68.29
CA LYS A 219 -44.19 10.70 -67.11
C LYS A 219 -42.86 10.11 -66.64
N LEU A 220 -42.01 9.64 -67.56
CA LEU A 220 -40.67 9.13 -67.23
C LEU A 220 -39.78 10.21 -66.62
N SER A 221 -39.81 11.44 -67.17
CA SER A 221 -39.08 12.58 -66.63
C SER A 221 -39.49 12.91 -65.19
N THR A 222 -40.80 12.90 -64.90
CA THR A 222 -41.32 13.10 -63.55
C THR A 222 -40.89 11.97 -62.61
N ALA A 223 -40.96 10.71 -63.05
CA ALA A 223 -40.54 9.56 -62.26
C ALA A 223 -39.05 9.61 -61.88
N ILE A 224 -38.17 9.93 -62.84
CA ILE A 224 -36.73 10.11 -62.57
C ILE A 224 -36.48 11.21 -61.54
N THR A 225 -37.23 12.31 -61.61
CA THR A 225 -37.12 13.42 -60.65
C THR A 225 -37.54 12.98 -59.23
N ALA A 226 -38.61 12.20 -59.12
CA ALA A 226 -39.04 11.63 -57.84
C ALA A 226 -37.98 10.68 -57.25
N ILE A 227 -37.39 9.80 -58.07
CA ILE A 227 -36.34 8.87 -57.63
C ILE A 227 -35.07 9.64 -57.20
N LYS A 228 -34.67 10.69 -57.93
CA LYS A 228 -33.55 11.58 -57.53
C LYS A 228 -33.78 12.20 -56.15
N THR A 229 -35.00 12.64 -55.89
CA THR A 229 -35.40 13.22 -54.60
C THR A 229 -35.35 12.17 -53.48
N ALA A 230 -35.89 10.98 -53.72
CA ALA A 230 -35.82 9.87 -52.76
C ALA A 230 -34.37 9.48 -52.43
N ARG A 231 -33.49 9.40 -53.44
CA ARG A 231 -32.06 9.13 -53.26
C ARG A 231 -31.40 10.17 -52.36
N ALA A 232 -31.70 11.46 -52.57
CA ALA A 232 -31.16 12.53 -51.74
C ALA A 232 -31.58 12.37 -50.27
N SER A 233 -32.83 11.95 -50.01
CA SER A 233 -33.30 11.62 -48.66
C SER A 233 -32.53 10.47 -48.02
N SER A 234 -32.32 9.35 -48.73
CA SER A 234 -31.50 8.24 -48.23
C SER A 234 -30.05 8.65 -47.95
N ASN A 235 -29.49 9.55 -48.77
CA ASN A 235 -28.15 10.08 -48.54
C ASN A 235 -28.06 10.91 -47.24
N MET A 236 -29.09 11.69 -46.93
CA MET A 236 -29.17 12.40 -45.65
C MET A 236 -29.30 11.42 -44.46
N GLN A 237 -30.07 10.33 -44.61
CA GLN A 237 -30.14 9.28 -43.58
C GLN A 237 -28.76 8.66 -43.31
N LEU A 238 -27.99 8.36 -44.37
CA LEU A 238 -26.63 7.83 -44.24
C LEU A 238 -25.71 8.81 -43.47
N GLN A 239 -25.78 10.11 -43.77
CA GLN A 239 -25.01 11.13 -43.05
C GLN A 239 -25.37 11.20 -41.56
N SER A 240 -26.66 11.07 -41.24
CA SER A 240 -27.15 11.03 -39.85
C SER A 240 -26.64 9.81 -39.08
N VAL A 241 -26.67 8.62 -39.72
CA VAL A 241 -26.14 7.38 -39.14
C VAL A 241 -24.63 7.50 -38.89
N ASN A 242 -23.87 8.00 -39.86
CA ASN A 242 -22.42 8.22 -39.70
C ASN A 242 -22.10 9.21 -38.56
N SER A 243 -22.90 10.27 -38.41
CA SER A 243 -22.77 11.21 -37.29
C SER A 243 -23.00 10.53 -35.94
N SER A 244 -23.97 9.62 -35.87
CA SER A 244 -24.26 8.83 -34.67
C SER A 244 -23.11 7.89 -34.31
N VAL A 245 -22.53 7.19 -35.30
CA VAL A 245 -21.34 6.34 -35.12
C VAL A 245 -20.19 7.13 -34.49
N ASN A 246 -19.92 8.33 -35.01
CA ASN A 246 -18.86 9.19 -34.48
C ASN A 246 -19.13 9.62 -33.04
N LYS A 247 -20.39 9.93 -32.70
CA LYS A 247 -20.79 10.27 -31.34
C LYS A 247 -20.60 9.10 -30.37
N TYR A 248 -20.95 7.88 -30.77
CA TYR A 248 -20.72 6.68 -29.96
C TYR A 248 -19.22 6.41 -29.76
N LYS A 249 -18.40 6.52 -30.82
CA LYS A 249 -16.94 6.39 -30.73
C LYS A 249 -16.33 7.41 -29.76
N SER A 250 -16.76 8.67 -29.83
CA SER A 250 -16.34 9.72 -28.88
C SER A 250 -16.73 9.39 -27.44
N THR A 251 -17.96 8.92 -27.22
CA THR A 251 -18.44 8.50 -25.89
C THR A 251 -17.60 7.37 -25.32
N ILE A 252 -17.27 6.35 -26.12
CA ILE A 252 -16.40 5.25 -25.71
C ILE A 252 -15.03 5.76 -25.27
N LEU A 253 -14.43 6.71 -26.00
CA LEU A 253 -13.13 7.29 -25.63
C LEU A 253 -13.20 8.01 -24.27
N GLN A 254 -14.27 8.77 -24.01
CA GLN A 254 -14.48 9.43 -22.72
C GLN A 254 -14.65 8.43 -21.57
N LEU A 255 -15.42 7.36 -21.79
CA LEU A 255 -15.62 6.29 -20.81
C LEU A 255 -14.28 5.59 -20.49
N LYS A 256 -13.49 5.24 -21.52
CA LYS A 256 -12.15 4.67 -21.34
C LYS A 256 -11.20 5.59 -20.57
N GLY A 257 -11.25 6.89 -20.85
CA GLY A 257 -10.46 7.89 -20.10
C GLY A 257 -10.85 7.93 -18.61
N THR A 258 -12.14 7.79 -18.30
CA THR A 258 -12.63 7.74 -16.92
C THR A 258 -12.13 6.48 -16.20
N ILE A 259 -12.19 5.32 -16.86
CA ILE A 259 -11.66 4.06 -16.31
C ILE A 259 -10.16 4.21 -15.98
N ALA A 260 -9.38 4.77 -16.90
CA ALA A 260 -7.94 4.97 -16.68
C ALA A 260 -7.64 5.85 -15.45
N LYS A 261 -8.40 6.95 -15.27
CA LYS A 261 -8.28 7.83 -14.10
C LYS A 261 -8.64 7.10 -12.80
N ASN A 262 -9.71 6.31 -12.81
CA ASN A 262 -10.14 5.52 -11.67
C ASN A 262 -9.08 4.47 -11.29
N SER A 263 -8.50 3.76 -12.28
CA SER A 263 -7.44 2.78 -12.04
C SER A 263 -6.20 3.40 -11.40
N SER A 264 -5.76 4.58 -11.86
CA SER A 264 -4.64 5.30 -11.24
C SER A 264 -4.92 5.69 -9.78
N THR A 265 -6.17 6.07 -9.47
CA THR A 265 -6.60 6.38 -8.11
C THR A 265 -6.57 5.15 -7.21
N ILE A 266 -7.03 4.00 -7.73
CA ILE A 266 -6.99 2.70 -7.04
C ILE A 266 -5.55 2.31 -6.71
N ASP A 267 -4.62 2.44 -7.66
CA ASP A 267 -3.22 2.05 -7.44
C ASP A 267 -2.52 2.91 -6.38
N THR A 268 -2.85 4.21 -6.32
CA THR A 268 -2.36 5.09 -5.26
C THR A 268 -2.87 4.67 -3.88
N ALA A 269 -4.12 4.21 -3.79
CA ALA A 269 -4.77 3.85 -2.53
C ALA A 269 -4.25 2.53 -1.92
N LYS A 270 -3.73 1.59 -2.72
CA LYS A 270 -3.24 0.27 -2.25
C LYS A 270 -2.05 0.36 -1.30
N ASN A 271 -1.22 1.41 -1.40
CA ASN A 271 0.01 1.56 -0.61
C ASN A 271 -0.21 1.86 0.89
N ILE A 272 -1.44 2.14 1.31
CA ILE A 272 -1.78 2.48 2.71
C ILE A 272 -1.68 1.27 3.64
N GLY A 273 -1.98 0.05 3.15
CA GLY A 273 -1.96 -1.18 3.94
C GLY A 273 -0.56 -1.59 4.43
N GLU A 274 0.46 -1.40 3.60
CA GLU A 274 1.87 -1.73 3.91
C GLU A 274 2.41 -0.91 5.10
N THR A 275 1.91 0.32 5.27
CA THR A 275 2.29 1.20 6.38
C THR A 275 1.82 0.64 7.73
N VAL A 276 0.60 0.09 7.79
CA VAL A 276 0.05 -0.52 9.02
C VAL A 276 0.88 -1.73 9.45
N GLN A 277 1.25 -2.59 8.49
CA GLN A 277 2.07 -3.76 8.78
C GLN A 277 3.46 -3.37 9.30
N THR A 278 4.08 -2.34 8.70
CA THR A 278 5.37 -1.80 9.15
C THR A 278 5.31 -1.25 10.57
N LEU A 279 4.25 -0.50 10.91
CA LEU A 279 4.04 0.01 12.27
C LEU A 279 3.83 -1.12 13.30
N ASN A 280 3.04 -2.14 12.96
CA ASN A 280 2.84 -3.31 13.81
C ASN A 280 4.14 -4.06 14.09
N ASN A 281 4.96 -4.29 13.05
CA ASN A 281 6.26 -4.94 13.20
C ASN A 281 7.20 -4.11 14.09
N THR A 282 7.19 -2.78 13.93
CA THR A 282 7.96 -1.86 14.76
C THR A 282 7.52 -1.94 16.22
N LYS A 283 6.20 -1.92 16.49
CA LYS A 283 5.65 -2.07 17.85
C LYS A 283 6.12 -3.35 18.53
N VAL A 284 6.00 -4.49 17.83
CA VAL A 284 6.40 -5.80 18.35
C VAL A 284 7.89 -5.84 18.67
N LYS A 285 8.73 -5.34 17.75
CA LYS A 285 10.18 -5.28 17.95
C LYS A 285 10.55 -4.40 19.15
N THR A 286 9.99 -3.19 19.24
CA THR A 286 10.25 -2.27 20.36
C THR A 286 9.82 -2.86 21.71
N ALA A 287 8.69 -3.56 21.76
CA ALA A 287 8.25 -4.24 22.98
C ALA A 287 9.20 -5.39 23.36
N LYS A 288 9.68 -6.15 22.38
CA LYS A 288 10.65 -7.23 22.58
C LYS A 288 11.99 -6.70 23.09
N ASP A 289 12.53 -5.65 22.47
CA ASP A 289 13.81 -5.06 22.87
C ASP A 289 13.76 -4.57 24.34
N LEU A 290 12.62 -4.03 24.79
CA LEU A 290 12.43 -3.65 26.20
C LEU A 290 12.40 -4.87 27.13
N GLN A 291 11.77 -5.96 26.71
CA GLN A 291 11.73 -7.18 27.50
C GLN A 291 13.12 -7.82 27.62
N ASP A 292 13.86 -7.89 26.51
CA ASP A 292 15.22 -8.42 26.48
C ASP A 292 16.14 -7.57 27.40
N ALA A 293 15.96 -6.24 27.46
CA ALA A 293 16.66 -5.37 28.40
C ALA A 293 16.32 -5.66 29.88
N LYS A 294 15.04 -5.92 30.20
CA LYS A 294 14.60 -6.31 31.56
C LYS A 294 15.21 -7.64 32.00
N ASP A 295 15.26 -8.59 31.08
CA ASP A 295 15.82 -9.91 31.33
C ASP A 295 17.33 -9.83 31.57
N GLU A 296 18.04 -8.98 30.83
CA GLU A 296 19.47 -8.72 31.05
C GLU A 296 19.76 -8.11 32.42
N ILE A 297 18.97 -7.11 32.85
CA ILE A 297 19.10 -6.54 34.21
C ILE A 297 18.81 -7.58 35.29
N THR A 298 17.87 -8.50 35.04
CA THR A 298 17.59 -9.62 35.94
C THR A 298 18.77 -10.59 36.02
N ARG A 299 19.48 -10.82 34.91
CA ARG A 299 20.72 -11.60 34.89
C ARG A 299 21.84 -10.92 35.67
N GLN A 300 22.07 -9.62 35.45
CA GLN A 300 23.03 -8.83 36.22
C GLN A 300 22.73 -8.86 37.72
N LYS A 301 21.45 -8.76 38.12
CA LYS A 301 21.03 -8.91 39.52
C LYS A 301 21.49 -10.25 40.09
N THR A 302 21.30 -11.32 39.32
CA THR A 302 21.66 -12.69 39.74
C THR A 302 23.18 -12.83 39.88
N ASN A 303 23.95 -12.31 38.93
CA ASN A 303 25.42 -12.28 38.98
C ASN A 303 25.93 -11.50 40.19
N ARG A 304 25.38 -10.30 40.43
CA ARG A 304 25.66 -9.52 41.64
C ARG A 304 25.37 -10.32 42.90
N ASP A 305 24.17 -10.90 42.98
CA ASP A 305 23.73 -11.64 44.16
C ASP A 305 24.66 -12.82 44.45
N LEU A 306 25.17 -13.50 43.41
CA LEU A 306 26.17 -14.58 43.48
C LEU A 306 27.54 -14.10 43.95
N LEU A 307 28.05 -12.99 43.38
CA LEU A 307 29.34 -12.41 43.76
C LEU A 307 29.35 -11.89 45.20
N CYS A 308 28.19 -11.54 45.74
CA CYS A 308 28.03 -10.96 47.08
C CYS A 308 27.60 -11.97 48.15
N VAL A 309 27.56 -13.28 47.86
CA VAL A 309 27.16 -14.33 48.80
C VAL A 309 28.15 -14.46 49.96
N ALA A 310 27.63 -14.73 51.16
CA ALA A 310 28.39 -14.98 52.37
C ALA A 310 29.36 -16.17 52.20
N GLY A 311 30.62 -15.99 52.61
CA GLY A 311 31.61 -17.07 52.57
C GLY A 311 32.22 -17.37 51.19
N ALA A 312 31.81 -16.63 50.16
CA ALA A 312 32.55 -16.51 48.90
C ALA A 312 33.79 -15.62 49.07
#